data_AF-A0A1Y2L6V5-F1
#
_entry.id   AF-A0A1Y2L6V5-F1
#
_cell.length_a   1.000
_cell.length_b   1.000
_cell.length_c   1.000
_cell.angle_alpha   90.00
_cell.angle_beta   90.00
_cell.angle_gamma   90.00
#
_symmetry.space_group_name_H-M   'P 1'
#
loop_
_entity.id
_entity.type
_entity.pdbx_description
1 polymer ?
#
loop_
_entity_poly.entity_id
_entity_poly.type
_entity_poly.pdbx_seq_one_letter_code
_entity_poly.pdbx_strand_id
1 'polypeptide(L)'
;MAMNAVLAPIKPADKIWAVGAINGDLTALQAVHRKLANKIVAGDRLVYLGNYWGDNSGEAVVGVINELLLFRRFFIALDGVDIADIAFLRGAAEEMLSKLQQIQFAPNSGEVFDWMLSRGVAGTLRAYGFDPSNVQSLMRQGAHAIAQWTGQFGESFRRQKGHSALLSDLKHAAYTTDGSLIFVHAGLDGSRPLTGQTDTFWWGGSMFESITDRYYDCRRIIRGSSHASVGLQEREFTLSIDEGAGRGGRLLAVAIGRDGKIADRIES
;
A
#
# COMPACT_ATOMS: atom_id res chain seq x y z
N MET A 1 12.76 -6.33 19.94
CA MET A 1 11.51 -5.76 20.49
C MET A 1 10.45 -5.95 19.42
N ALA A 2 9.43 -6.79 19.65
CA ALA A 2 8.39 -7.00 18.65
C ALA A 2 7.72 -5.65 18.37
N MET A 3 7.80 -5.15 17.14
CA MET A 3 7.10 -3.92 16.77
C MET A 3 5.60 -4.23 16.83
N ASN A 4 4.88 -3.56 17.73
CA ASN A 4 3.42 -3.64 17.76
C ASN A 4 2.88 -3.15 16.41
N ALA A 5 1.85 -3.83 15.89
CA ALA A 5 1.22 -3.40 14.65
C ALA A 5 0.65 -1.99 14.79
N VAL A 6 0.91 -1.12 13.80
CA VAL A 6 0.32 0.22 13.72
C VAL A 6 -1.02 0.09 12.98
N LEU A 7 -2.13 0.23 13.68
CA LEU A 7 -3.47 -0.02 13.12
C LEU A 7 -4.25 1.30 12.95
N ALA A 8 -5.05 1.39 11.88
CA ALA A 8 -5.99 2.48 11.67
C ALA A 8 -7.41 2.06 12.13
N PRO A 9 -7.94 2.63 13.24
CA PRO A 9 -9.35 2.50 13.55
C PRO A 9 -10.17 3.40 12.60
N ILE A 10 -11.15 2.81 11.92
CA ILE A 10 -12.08 3.50 11.02
C ILE A 10 -13.48 3.47 11.64
N LYS A 11 -14.13 4.63 11.78
CA LYS A 11 -15.52 4.66 12.24
C LYS A 11 -16.41 3.95 11.21
N PRO A 12 -17.37 3.10 11.63
CA PRO A 12 -18.35 2.49 10.73
C PRO A 12 -19.03 3.55 9.86
N ALA A 13 -19.22 3.21 8.59
CA ALA A 13 -19.84 4.07 7.59
C ALA A 13 -20.69 3.21 6.65
N ASP A 14 -21.63 3.83 5.96
CA ASP A 14 -22.49 3.13 5.01
C ASP A 14 -21.71 2.65 3.79
N LYS A 15 -20.67 3.40 3.39
CA LYS A 15 -19.68 3.00 2.39
C LYS A 15 -18.27 3.28 2.88
N ILE A 16 -17.42 2.27 2.74
CA ILE A 16 -15.96 2.41 2.86
C ILE A 16 -15.36 2.11 1.49
N TRP A 17 -14.81 3.13 0.84
CA TRP A 17 -14.07 2.98 -0.40
C TRP A 17 -12.70 2.37 -0.12
N ALA A 18 -12.39 1.27 -0.80
CA ALA A 18 -11.09 0.63 -0.76
C ALA A 18 -10.46 0.68 -2.14
N VAL A 19 -9.23 1.20 -2.24
CA VAL A 19 -8.46 1.29 -3.49
C VAL A 19 -7.35 0.24 -3.45
N GLY A 20 -7.31 -0.63 -4.46
CA GLY A 20 -6.33 -1.73 -4.57
C GLY A 20 -4.88 -1.25 -4.77
N ALA A 21 -3.97 -2.21 -4.95
CA ALA A 21 -2.56 -1.93 -5.20
C ALA A 21 -2.34 -1.12 -6.48
N ILE A 22 -1.58 -0.02 -6.41
CA ILE A 22 -1.42 0.95 -7.49
C ILE A 22 -0.17 0.66 -8.34
N ASN A 23 0.89 0.17 -7.69
CA ASN A 23 2.19 -0.22 -8.25
C ASN A 23 2.78 0.83 -9.23
N GLY A 24 2.71 2.12 -8.88
CA GLY A 24 3.28 3.19 -9.71
C GLY A 24 2.48 3.53 -10.98
N ASP A 25 1.25 3.05 -11.12
CA ASP A 25 0.37 3.34 -12.27
C ASP A 25 -0.39 4.66 -12.10
N LEU A 26 0.25 5.75 -12.50
CA LEU A 26 -0.32 7.11 -12.39
C LEU A 26 -1.60 7.28 -13.19
N THR A 27 -1.62 6.78 -14.44
CA THR A 27 -2.77 6.96 -15.33
C THR A 27 -3.99 6.23 -14.79
N ALA A 28 -3.80 5.00 -14.28
CA ALA A 28 -4.89 4.25 -13.66
C ALA A 28 -5.41 4.96 -12.40
N LEU A 29 -4.51 5.48 -11.55
CA LEU A 29 -4.90 6.22 -10.36
C LEU A 29 -5.72 7.47 -10.68
N GLN A 30 -5.27 8.28 -11.64
CA GLN A 30 -6.00 9.48 -12.08
C GLN A 30 -7.37 9.15 -12.68
N ALA A 31 -7.49 8.03 -13.38
CA ALA A 31 -8.78 7.56 -13.91
C ALA A 31 -9.74 7.16 -12.78
N VAL A 32 -9.27 6.42 -11.78
CA VAL A 32 -10.06 6.04 -10.60
C VAL A 32 -10.45 7.28 -9.79
N HIS A 33 -9.51 8.18 -9.50
CA HIS A 33 -9.78 9.41 -8.75
C HIS A 33 -10.80 10.32 -9.42
N ARG A 34 -10.74 10.50 -10.74
CA ARG A 34 -11.77 11.28 -11.47
C ARG A 34 -13.17 10.69 -11.30
N LYS A 35 -13.30 9.37 -11.37
CA LYS A 35 -14.58 8.68 -11.17
C LYS A 35 -15.02 8.71 -9.70
N LEU A 36 -14.08 8.55 -8.77
CA LEU A 36 -14.33 8.54 -7.33
C LEU A 36 -14.74 9.92 -6.81
N ALA A 37 -14.13 10.99 -7.30
CA ALA A 37 -14.48 12.37 -6.95
C ALA A 37 -15.96 12.71 -7.22
N ASN A 38 -16.59 12.03 -8.17
CA ASN A 38 -18.02 12.21 -8.49
C ASN A 38 -18.96 11.35 -7.62
N LYS A 39 -18.42 10.44 -6.81
CA LYS A 39 -19.19 9.41 -6.08
C LYS A 39 -18.96 9.42 -4.57
N ILE A 40 -17.76 9.81 -4.13
CA ILE A 40 -17.41 9.89 -2.71
C ILE A 40 -18.07 11.12 -2.10
N VAL A 41 -18.65 10.94 -0.92
CA VAL A 41 -19.39 12.00 -0.20
C VAL A 41 -18.93 12.07 1.25
N ALA A 42 -19.29 13.16 1.94
CA ALA A 42 -19.13 13.25 3.39
C ALA A 42 -19.87 12.09 4.09
N GLY A 43 -19.22 11.49 5.09
CA GLY A 43 -19.71 10.29 5.76
C GLY A 43 -19.17 8.96 5.19
N ASP A 44 -18.67 8.94 3.96
CA ASP A 44 -17.90 7.80 3.44
C ASP A 44 -16.53 7.71 4.17
N ARG A 45 -15.85 6.57 4.03
CA ARG A 45 -14.43 6.40 4.42
C ARG A 45 -13.61 6.01 3.20
N LEU A 46 -12.31 6.26 3.26
CA LEU A 46 -11.39 5.91 2.18
C LEU A 46 -10.16 5.17 2.69
N VAL A 47 -9.87 4.00 2.15
CA VAL A 47 -8.71 3.18 2.50
C VAL A 47 -7.93 2.85 1.25
N TYR A 48 -6.66 3.27 1.22
CA TYR A 48 -5.72 2.83 0.19
C TYR A 48 -4.96 1.60 0.69
N LEU A 49 -4.95 0.52 -0.09
CA LEU A 49 -4.49 -0.79 0.38
C LEU A 49 -2.98 -1.06 0.13
N GLY A 50 -2.17 -0.03 -0.05
CA GLY A 50 -0.70 -0.15 -0.19
C GLY A 50 -0.20 -0.39 -1.61
N ASN A 51 1.11 -0.59 -1.75
CA ASN A 51 1.84 -0.60 -3.02
C ASN A 51 1.53 0.63 -3.88
N TYR A 52 1.87 1.81 -3.37
CA TYR A 52 1.84 3.07 -4.11
C TYR A 52 3.07 3.18 -4.99
N TRP A 53 4.23 2.86 -4.41
CA TRP A 53 5.46 2.69 -5.17
C TRP A 53 5.36 1.42 -6.02
N GLY A 54 6.05 1.41 -7.14
CA GLY A 54 6.11 0.27 -8.06
C GLY A 54 7.27 0.41 -9.01
N ASP A 55 7.30 -0.44 -10.04
CA ASP A 55 8.44 -0.52 -10.96
C ASP A 55 8.23 0.24 -12.28
N ASN A 56 7.40 1.28 -12.27
CA ASN A 56 7.15 2.11 -13.43
C ASN A 56 8.29 3.14 -13.65
N SER A 57 8.10 4.07 -14.59
CA SER A 57 9.01 5.21 -14.76
C SER A 57 9.09 6.05 -13.48
N GLY A 58 10.22 6.73 -13.27
CA GLY A 58 10.41 7.57 -12.08
C GLY A 58 9.37 8.69 -11.98
N GLU A 59 9.00 9.28 -13.12
CA GLU A 59 7.95 10.30 -13.20
C GLU A 59 6.58 9.76 -12.78
N ALA A 60 6.19 8.58 -13.28
CA ALA A 60 4.92 7.96 -12.91
C ALA A 60 4.87 7.62 -11.42
N VAL A 61 5.95 7.07 -10.86
CA VAL A 61 6.03 6.72 -9.43
C VAL A 61 5.93 7.98 -8.56
N VAL A 62 6.66 9.05 -8.89
CA VAL A 62 6.51 10.34 -8.17
C VAL A 62 5.10 10.89 -8.31
N GLY A 63 4.55 10.83 -9.53
CA GLY A 63 3.20 11.29 -9.83
C GLY A 63 2.13 10.57 -9.02
N VAL A 64 2.26 9.26 -8.79
CA VAL A 64 1.30 8.50 -7.96
C VAL A 64 1.25 9.05 -6.54
N ILE A 65 2.41 9.32 -5.93
CA ILE A 65 2.45 9.85 -4.56
C ILE A 65 1.85 11.26 -4.51
N ASN A 66 2.16 12.09 -5.50
CA ASN A 66 1.59 13.43 -5.61
C ASN A 66 0.07 13.40 -5.80
N GLU A 67 -0.44 12.48 -6.62
CA GLU A 67 -1.86 12.28 -6.87
C GLU A 67 -2.60 11.79 -5.61
N LEU A 68 -2.01 10.88 -4.84
CA LEU A 68 -2.54 10.45 -3.53
C LEU A 68 -2.64 11.62 -2.54
N LEU A 69 -1.60 12.46 -2.46
CA LEU A 69 -1.59 13.64 -1.60
C LEU A 69 -2.62 14.68 -2.05
N LEU A 70 -2.80 14.85 -3.37
CA LEU A 70 -3.81 15.74 -3.94
C LEU A 70 -5.22 15.25 -3.62
N PHE A 71 -5.51 13.96 -3.84
CA PHE A 71 -6.84 13.41 -3.58
C PHE A 71 -7.16 13.36 -2.09
N ARG A 72 -6.16 13.11 -1.23
CA ARG A 72 -6.30 13.27 0.22
C ARG A 72 -6.79 14.67 0.56
N ARG A 73 -6.16 15.71 0.00
CA ARG A 73 -6.56 17.11 0.23
C ARG A 73 -7.98 17.39 -0.26
N PHE A 74 -8.35 16.84 -1.42
CA PHE A 74 -9.72 16.94 -1.93
C PHE A 74 -10.72 16.31 -0.97
N PHE A 75 -10.50 15.07 -0.52
CA PHE A 75 -11.44 14.34 0.32
C PHE A 75 -11.61 14.98 1.70
N ILE A 76 -10.52 15.37 2.37
CA ILE A 76 -10.60 16.01 3.70
C ILE A 76 -11.10 17.45 3.65
N ALA A 77 -11.21 18.06 2.47
CA ALA A 77 -11.79 19.39 2.30
C ALA A 77 -13.32 19.36 2.17
N LEU A 78 -13.92 18.17 2.05
CA LEU A 78 -15.37 18.02 2.10
C LEU A 78 -15.86 18.31 3.52
N ASP A 79 -16.89 19.15 3.64
CA ASP A 79 -17.48 19.47 4.94
C ASP A 79 -18.01 18.20 5.63
N GLY A 80 -17.66 18.01 6.90
CA GLY A 80 -18.00 16.81 7.68
C GLY A 80 -17.05 15.61 7.52
N VAL A 81 -15.94 15.71 6.78
CA VAL A 81 -14.90 14.67 6.73
C VAL A 81 -13.80 14.94 7.75
N ASP A 82 -13.46 13.94 8.57
CA ASP A 82 -12.35 14.00 9.53
C ASP A 82 -11.05 13.43 8.92
N ILE A 83 -9.89 13.85 9.44
CA ILE A 83 -8.60 13.28 9.04
C ILE A 83 -8.49 11.77 9.29
N ALA A 84 -9.25 11.23 10.25
CA ALA A 84 -9.33 9.81 10.57
C ALA A 84 -10.25 9.02 9.63
N ASP A 85 -10.98 9.68 8.72
CA ASP A 85 -11.87 9.04 7.76
C ASP A 85 -11.13 8.48 6.53
N ILE A 86 -9.81 8.70 6.47
CA ILE A 86 -8.92 8.19 5.44
C ILE A 86 -7.73 7.44 6.05
N ALA A 87 -7.36 6.31 5.45
CA ALA A 87 -6.17 5.55 5.84
C ALA A 87 -5.35 5.11 4.62
N PHE A 88 -4.02 5.08 4.82
CA PHE A 88 -3.06 4.57 3.85
C PHE A 88 -2.36 3.36 4.46
N LEU A 89 -2.55 2.20 3.85
CA LEU A 89 -1.89 0.99 4.30
C LEU A 89 -0.47 0.89 3.74
N ARG A 90 0.40 0.25 4.50
CA ARG A 90 1.74 -0.16 4.07
C ARG A 90 1.63 -1.46 3.28
N GLY A 91 2.15 -1.46 2.06
CA GLY A 91 2.35 -2.65 1.26
C GLY A 91 3.80 -3.10 1.18
N ALA A 92 4.03 -4.13 0.38
CA ALA A 92 5.35 -4.69 0.09
C ALA A 92 6.33 -3.65 -0.46
N ALA A 93 5.87 -2.77 -1.36
CA ALA A 93 6.72 -1.74 -1.96
C ALA A 93 7.18 -0.69 -0.92
N GLU A 94 6.28 -0.29 -0.01
CA GLU A 94 6.60 0.67 1.06
C GLU A 94 7.53 0.07 2.12
N GLU A 95 7.38 -1.23 2.41
CA GLU A 95 8.29 -1.97 3.27
C GLU A 95 9.69 -2.08 2.63
N MET A 96 9.77 -2.40 1.33
CA MET A 96 11.04 -2.39 0.59
C MET A 96 11.68 -1.00 0.59
N LEU A 97 10.93 0.06 0.32
CA LEU A 97 11.44 1.44 0.37
C LEU A 97 11.99 1.80 1.77
N SER A 98 11.34 1.34 2.83
CA SER A 98 11.80 1.55 4.21
C SER A 98 13.14 0.84 4.46
N LYS A 99 13.29 -0.40 3.97
CA LYS A 99 14.55 -1.16 4.04
C LYS A 99 15.65 -0.54 3.18
N LEU A 100 15.30 0.00 2.00
CA LEU A 100 16.25 0.63 1.09
C LEU A 100 16.94 1.83 1.75
N GLN A 101 16.19 2.62 2.52
CA GLN A 101 16.71 3.77 3.28
C GLN A 101 17.69 3.38 4.41
N GLN A 102 17.86 2.07 4.65
CA GLN A 102 18.70 1.52 5.72
C GLN A 102 19.63 0.42 5.19
N ILE A 103 19.80 0.29 3.87
CA ILE A 103 20.48 -0.86 3.25
C ILE A 103 21.94 -1.02 3.66
N GLN A 104 22.59 0.06 4.11
CA GLN A 104 23.95 0.07 4.67
C GLN A 104 24.09 -0.78 5.94
N PHE A 105 22.98 -1.07 6.64
CA PHE A 105 22.97 -1.92 7.82
C PHE A 105 22.63 -3.38 7.50
N ALA A 106 22.28 -3.69 6.24
CA ALA A 106 21.96 -5.05 5.85
C ALA A 106 23.24 -5.91 5.80
N PRO A 107 23.20 -7.15 6.34
CA PRO A 107 24.25 -8.11 6.04
C PRO A 107 24.20 -8.39 4.53
N ASN A 108 25.35 -8.40 3.86
CA ASN A 108 25.46 -8.59 2.41
C ASN A 108 24.57 -7.64 1.59
N SER A 109 24.69 -6.31 1.79
CA SER A 109 23.88 -5.28 1.12
C SER A 109 23.74 -5.47 -0.41
N GLY A 110 24.76 -5.99 -1.09
CA GLY A 110 24.69 -6.30 -2.53
C GLY A 110 23.65 -7.37 -2.88
N GLU A 111 23.66 -8.51 -2.18
CA GLU A 111 22.68 -9.58 -2.40
C GLU A 111 21.27 -9.12 -2.04
N VAL A 112 21.14 -8.39 -0.93
CA VAL A 112 19.86 -7.81 -0.50
C VAL A 112 19.35 -6.84 -1.55
N PHE A 113 20.20 -5.97 -2.10
CA PHE A 113 19.83 -5.04 -3.16
C PHE A 113 19.41 -5.76 -4.45
N ASP A 114 20.16 -6.79 -4.87
CA ASP A 114 19.82 -7.60 -6.04
C ASP A 114 18.45 -8.28 -5.88
N TRP A 115 18.15 -8.78 -4.67
CA TRP A 115 16.81 -9.29 -4.33
C TRP A 115 15.75 -8.18 -4.44
N MET A 116 16.00 -6.98 -3.91
CA MET A 116 15.05 -5.86 -4.01
C MET A 116 14.81 -5.41 -5.46
N LEU A 117 15.84 -5.44 -6.31
CA LEU A 117 15.70 -5.18 -7.75
C LEU A 117 14.77 -6.20 -8.41
N SER A 118 14.93 -7.49 -8.11
CA SER A 118 14.03 -8.54 -8.62
C SER A 118 12.57 -8.39 -8.17
N ARG A 119 12.32 -7.56 -7.15
CA ARG A 119 10.99 -7.25 -6.60
C ARG A 119 10.45 -5.88 -7.00
N GLY A 120 11.11 -5.19 -7.92
CA GLY A 120 10.58 -3.96 -8.53
C GLY A 120 10.98 -2.66 -7.83
N VAL A 121 12.06 -2.65 -7.03
CA VAL A 121 12.56 -1.40 -6.43
C VAL A 121 13.16 -0.44 -7.47
N ALA A 122 13.38 -0.90 -8.70
CA ALA A 122 14.01 -0.09 -9.75
C ALA A 122 13.20 1.18 -10.09
N GLY A 123 11.87 1.10 -10.17
CA GLY A 123 11.02 2.29 -10.34
C GLY A 123 11.18 3.31 -9.21
N THR A 124 11.28 2.86 -7.97
CA THR A 124 11.60 3.72 -6.81
C THR A 124 12.96 4.39 -6.95
N LEU A 125 14.00 3.68 -7.39
CA LEU A 125 15.32 4.30 -7.62
C LEU A 125 15.25 5.42 -8.66
N ARG A 126 14.60 5.14 -9.80
CA ARG A 126 14.40 6.13 -10.87
C ARG A 126 13.62 7.34 -10.37
N ALA A 127 12.58 7.12 -9.56
CA ALA A 127 11.73 8.17 -8.98
C ALA A 127 12.53 9.20 -8.16
N TYR A 128 13.63 8.77 -7.55
CA TYR A 128 14.48 9.63 -6.72
C TYR A 128 15.82 9.96 -7.37
N GLY A 129 15.94 9.77 -8.69
CA GLY A 129 17.07 10.26 -9.49
C GLY A 129 18.26 9.31 -9.56
N PHE A 130 18.07 8.02 -9.27
CA PHE A 130 19.14 7.02 -9.31
C PHE A 130 18.91 6.02 -10.44
N ASP A 131 19.99 5.73 -11.17
CA ASP A 131 20.01 4.65 -12.15
C ASP A 131 20.21 3.29 -11.43
N PRO A 132 19.32 2.30 -11.61
CA PRO A 132 19.42 1.01 -10.92
C PRO A 132 20.72 0.26 -11.17
N SER A 133 21.28 0.32 -12.38
CA SER A 133 22.50 -0.42 -12.74
C SER A 133 23.75 0.19 -12.09
N ASN A 134 23.79 1.52 -12.00
CA ASN A 134 24.84 2.24 -11.29
C ASN A 134 24.78 1.95 -9.79
N VAL A 135 23.59 1.94 -9.19
CA VAL A 135 23.42 1.60 -7.77
C VAL A 135 23.83 0.15 -7.51
N GLN A 136 23.46 -0.78 -8.38
CA GLN A 136 23.85 -2.19 -8.26
C GLN A 136 25.37 -2.36 -8.25
N SER A 137 26.07 -1.62 -9.10
CA SER A 137 27.54 -1.61 -9.14
C SER A 137 28.13 -0.98 -7.87
N LEU A 138 27.51 0.08 -7.35
CA LEU A 138 27.90 0.74 -6.11
C LEU A 138 27.78 -0.17 -4.89
N MET A 139 26.78 -1.05 -4.84
CA MET A 139 26.58 -1.98 -3.73
C MET A 139 27.74 -2.97 -3.54
N ARG A 140 28.63 -3.10 -4.53
CA ARG A 140 29.84 -3.93 -4.48
C ARG A 140 31.10 -3.16 -4.03
N GLN A 141 31.00 -1.85 -3.78
CA GLN A 141 32.14 -0.96 -3.48
C GLN A 141 32.43 -0.81 -1.97
N GLY A 142 31.73 -1.56 -1.11
CA GLY A 142 31.96 -1.60 0.33
C GLY A 142 31.13 -0.61 1.15
N ALA A 143 31.17 -0.77 2.47
CA ALA A 143 30.23 -0.14 3.41
C ALA A 143 30.21 1.41 3.35
N HIS A 144 31.36 2.05 3.12
CA HIS A 144 31.43 3.51 3.06
C HIS A 144 30.66 4.07 1.85
N ALA A 145 30.88 3.49 0.66
CA ALA A 145 30.18 3.90 -0.56
C ALA A 145 28.66 3.70 -0.42
N ILE A 146 28.25 2.55 0.16
CA ILE A 146 26.83 2.25 0.42
C ILE A 146 26.23 3.27 1.39
N ALA A 147 26.91 3.58 2.50
CA ALA A 147 26.42 4.55 3.48
C ALA A 147 26.28 5.96 2.88
N GLN A 148 27.25 6.40 2.07
CA GLN A 148 27.19 7.66 1.36
C GLN A 148 26.00 7.70 0.39
N TRP A 149 25.82 6.64 -0.41
CA TRP A 149 24.69 6.52 -1.33
C TRP A 149 23.35 6.52 -0.59
N THR A 150 23.21 5.78 0.51
CA THR A 150 21.96 5.77 1.27
C THR A 150 21.63 7.16 1.82
N GLY A 151 22.64 7.92 2.24
CA GLY A 151 22.49 9.33 2.65
C GLY A 151 21.93 10.20 1.53
N GLN A 152 22.50 10.07 0.31
CA GLN A 152 22.01 10.77 -0.88
C GLN A 152 20.59 10.36 -1.26
N PHE A 153 20.29 9.06 -1.23
CA PHE A 153 18.95 8.55 -1.49
C PHE A 153 17.92 9.13 -0.53
N GLY A 154 18.23 9.13 0.77
CA GLY A 154 17.38 9.74 1.79
C GLY A 154 17.18 11.25 1.58
N GLU A 155 18.20 11.96 1.11
CA GLU A 155 18.07 13.38 0.77
C GLU A 155 17.16 13.61 -0.45
N SER A 156 17.37 12.87 -1.54
CA SER A 156 16.49 12.93 -2.73
C SER A 156 15.04 12.60 -2.37
N PHE A 157 14.82 11.62 -1.50
CA PHE A 157 13.50 11.26 -1.00
C PHE A 157 12.84 12.42 -0.23
N ARG A 158 13.57 13.06 0.69
CA ARG A 158 13.06 14.20 1.48
C ARG A 158 12.80 15.45 0.66
N ARG A 159 13.51 15.65 -0.46
CA ARG A 159 13.29 16.78 -1.37
C ARG A 159 11.90 16.73 -2.03
N GLN A 160 11.29 15.55 -2.15
CA GLN A 160 9.92 15.40 -2.64
C GLN A 160 8.91 15.68 -1.53
N LYS A 161 8.22 16.83 -1.63
CA LYS A 161 7.32 17.34 -0.57
C LYS A 161 6.20 16.34 -0.27
N GLY A 162 6.05 15.99 1.00
CA GLY A 162 4.97 15.12 1.48
C GLY A 162 5.23 13.61 1.35
N HIS A 163 6.22 13.17 0.56
CA HIS A 163 6.51 11.74 0.40
C HIS A 163 6.97 11.10 1.71
N SER A 164 7.86 11.78 2.45
CA SER A 164 8.29 11.30 3.77
C SER A 164 7.16 11.32 4.80
N ALA A 165 6.30 12.35 4.76
CA ALA A 165 5.16 12.44 5.66
C ALA A 165 4.15 11.31 5.41
N LEU A 166 3.86 10.99 4.13
CA LEU A 166 3.00 9.86 3.78
C LEU A 166 3.60 8.54 4.24
N LEU A 167 4.89 8.29 3.95
CA LEU A 167 5.57 7.05 4.34
C LEU A 167 5.55 6.83 5.86
N SER A 168 5.73 7.90 6.64
CA SER A 168 5.68 7.85 8.10
C SER A 168 4.28 7.64 8.67
N ASP A 169 3.23 8.00 7.93
CA ASP A 169 1.83 7.85 8.40
C ASP A 169 1.21 6.50 8.05
N LEU A 170 1.87 5.66 7.24
CA LEU A 170 1.33 4.38 6.81
C LEU A 170 0.96 3.46 7.97
N LYS A 171 -0.17 2.76 7.83
CA LYS A 171 -0.69 1.79 8.81
C LYS A 171 -0.46 0.38 8.29
N HIS A 172 -0.26 -0.58 9.18
CA HIS A 172 -0.09 -1.99 8.79
C HIS A 172 -1.42 -2.61 8.35
N ALA A 173 -2.52 -2.20 8.98
CA ALA A 173 -3.88 -2.58 8.62
C ALA A 173 -4.87 -1.50 9.08
N ALA A 174 -6.09 -1.53 8.55
CA ALA A 174 -7.21 -0.76 9.06
C ALA A 174 -8.35 -1.70 9.46
N TYR A 175 -9.19 -1.28 10.40
CA TYR A 175 -10.34 -2.05 10.85
C TYR A 175 -11.49 -1.10 11.21
N THR A 176 -12.72 -1.52 11.00
CA THR A 176 -13.86 -0.76 11.52
C THR A 176 -13.93 -0.90 13.03
N THR A 177 -14.25 0.17 13.77
CA THR A 177 -14.23 0.12 15.25
C THR A 177 -15.27 -0.83 15.85
N ASP A 178 -16.25 -1.29 15.07
CA ASP A 178 -17.19 -2.36 15.44
C ASP A 178 -16.65 -3.77 15.16
N GLY A 179 -15.43 -3.90 14.63
CA GLY A 179 -14.76 -5.16 14.30
C GLY A 179 -15.26 -5.86 13.04
N SER A 180 -16.28 -5.32 12.36
CA SER A 180 -16.96 -6.01 11.27
C SER A 180 -16.12 -6.17 10.00
N LEU A 181 -15.24 -5.22 9.68
CA LEU A 181 -14.40 -5.22 8.49
C LEU A 181 -12.93 -4.99 8.84
N ILE A 182 -12.04 -5.70 8.14
CA ILE A 182 -10.59 -5.52 8.23
C ILE A 182 -10.03 -5.30 6.84
N PHE A 183 -9.08 -4.38 6.72
CA PHE A 183 -8.39 -4.02 5.50
C PHE A 183 -6.90 -4.26 5.68
N VAL A 184 -6.30 -5.03 4.77
CA VAL A 184 -4.88 -5.37 4.75
C VAL A 184 -4.30 -5.17 3.35
N HIS A 185 -2.98 -5.12 3.25
CA HIS A 185 -2.33 -5.11 1.94
C HIS A 185 -2.37 -6.50 1.27
N ALA A 186 -1.70 -7.49 1.87
CA ALA A 186 -1.57 -8.84 1.29
C ALA A 186 -2.37 -9.91 2.05
N GLY A 187 -2.29 -9.91 3.39
CA GLY A 187 -2.94 -10.94 4.18
C GLY A 187 -2.83 -10.72 5.69
N LEU A 188 -3.33 -11.70 6.43
CA LEU A 188 -3.12 -11.84 7.87
C LEU A 188 -3.15 -13.32 8.24
N ASP A 189 -2.54 -13.67 9.37
CA ASP A 189 -2.56 -15.02 9.93
C ASP A 189 -3.80 -15.16 10.82
N GLY A 190 -4.73 -16.03 10.41
CA GLY A 190 -6.00 -16.23 11.12
C GLY A 190 -5.84 -16.79 12.54
N SER A 191 -4.67 -17.33 12.89
CA SER A 191 -4.38 -17.86 14.23
C SER A 191 -3.89 -16.80 15.23
N ARG A 192 -3.60 -15.57 14.77
CA ARG A 192 -3.01 -14.51 15.58
C ARG A 192 -3.94 -13.30 15.66
N PRO A 193 -3.99 -12.59 16.80
CA PRO A 193 -4.73 -11.33 16.87
C PRO A 193 -4.13 -10.27 15.92
N LEU A 194 -4.91 -9.25 15.56
CA LEU A 194 -4.51 -8.27 14.55
C LEU A 194 -3.27 -7.47 14.99
N THR A 195 -3.15 -7.20 16.28
CA THR A 195 -1.98 -6.55 16.91
C THR A 195 -0.75 -7.44 16.96
N GLY A 196 -0.96 -8.76 16.92
CA GLY A 196 0.07 -9.78 16.95
C GLY A 196 0.61 -10.11 15.57
N GLN A 197 0.07 -9.55 14.48
CA GLN A 197 0.58 -9.78 13.13
C GLN A 197 1.96 -9.16 12.93
N THR A 198 2.75 -9.76 12.04
CA THR A 198 4.10 -9.29 11.69
C THR A 198 4.14 -8.87 10.22
N ASP A 199 5.10 -9.38 9.50
CA ASP A 199 5.32 -9.22 8.07
C ASP A 199 4.25 -9.89 7.19
N THR A 200 3.34 -10.67 7.78
CA THR A 200 2.15 -11.23 7.13
C THR A 200 1.30 -10.18 6.43
N PHE A 201 1.24 -8.95 6.96
CA PHE A 201 0.50 -7.86 6.29
C PHE A 201 1.03 -7.54 4.89
N TRP A 202 2.34 -7.77 4.64
CA TRP A 202 2.99 -7.43 3.38
C TRP A 202 3.28 -8.66 2.51
N TRP A 203 3.59 -9.81 3.13
CA TRP A 203 4.05 -11.02 2.43
C TRP A 203 3.13 -12.24 2.62
N GLY A 204 2.12 -12.15 3.49
CA GLY A 204 1.27 -13.26 3.94
C GLY A 204 0.18 -13.68 2.95
N GLY A 205 0.43 -13.59 1.64
CA GLY A 205 -0.58 -13.86 0.61
C GLY A 205 -1.17 -15.27 0.71
N SER A 206 -0.35 -16.31 0.98
CA SER A 206 -0.82 -17.69 1.13
C SER A 206 -1.72 -17.89 2.35
N MET A 207 -1.45 -17.20 3.46
CA MET A 207 -2.28 -17.27 4.66
C MET A 207 -3.68 -16.70 4.41
N PHE A 208 -3.78 -15.67 3.56
CA PHE A 208 -5.07 -15.12 3.16
C PHE A 208 -5.92 -16.12 2.36
N GLU A 209 -5.28 -16.92 1.50
CA GLU A 209 -5.98 -17.94 0.72
C GLU A 209 -6.59 -19.04 1.58
N SER A 210 -5.97 -19.36 2.71
CA SER A 210 -6.44 -20.38 3.66
C SER A 210 -7.58 -19.92 4.58
N ILE A 211 -8.04 -18.67 4.48
CA ILE A 211 -9.14 -18.17 5.33
C ILE A 211 -10.46 -18.73 4.81
N THR A 212 -10.92 -19.80 5.45
CA THR A 212 -12.21 -20.47 5.16
C THR A 212 -13.23 -20.32 6.29
N ASP A 213 -12.86 -19.67 7.39
CA ASP A 213 -13.71 -19.44 8.56
C ASP A 213 -13.61 -17.97 9.01
N ARG A 214 -14.55 -17.56 9.87
CA ARG A 214 -14.54 -16.20 10.42
C ARG A 214 -13.30 -15.95 11.28
N TYR A 215 -12.67 -14.80 11.02
CA TYR A 215 -11.63 -14.28 11.89
C TYR A 215 -12.26 -13.50 13.04
N TYR A 216 -12.45 -14.16 14.19
CA TYR A 216 -13.26 -13.63 15.31
C TYR A 216 -14.67 -13.25 14.81
N ASP A 217 -15.18 -12.08 15.21
CA ASP A 217 -16.46 -11.54 14.74
C ASP A 217 -16.35 -10.76 13.42
N CYS A 218 -15.17 -10.77 12.78
CA CYS A 218 -14.96 -10.11 11.51
C CYS A 218 -15.83 -10.77 10.43
N ARG A 219 -16.65 -9.94 9.78
CA ARG A 219 -17.50 -10.39 8.70
C ARG A 219 -16.69 -10.63 7.43
N ARG A 220 -15.77 -9.71 7.12
CA ARG A 220 -15.00 -9.78 5.89
C ARG A 220 -13.65 -9.07 6.01
N ILE A 221 -12.62 -9.72 5.47
CA ILE A 221 -11.27 -9.18 5.35
C ILE A 221 -11.01 -8.83 3.88
N ILE A 222 -10.57 -7.60 3.63
CA ILE A 222 -10.33 -7.05 2.30
C ILE A 222 -8.83 -6.84 2.12
N ARG A 223 -8.28 -7.35 1.01
CA ARG A 223 -6.87 -7.15 0.62
C ARG A 223 -6.71 -6.41 -0.70
N GLY A 224 -5.62 -5.66 -0.82
CA GLY A 224 -5.30 -4.86 -2.01
C GLY A 224 -4.36 -5.52 -3.01
N SER A 225 -3.63 -6.55 -2.59
CA SER A 225 -2.59 -7.21 -3.39
C SER A 225 -2.70 -8.73 -3.27
N SER A 226 -2.59 -9.44 -4.40
CA SER A 226 -2.52 -10.89 -4.45
C SER A 226 -1.34 -11.35 -5.30
N HIS A 227 -0.49 -12.19 -4.71
CA HIS A 227 0.60 -12.84 -5.44
C HIS A 227 0.15 -14.07 -6.23
N ALA A 228 -0.97 -14.67 -5.86
CA ALA A 228 -1.43 -15.94 -6.43
C ALA A 228 -2.25 -15.74 -7.72
N SER A 229 -2.95 -14.61 -7.82
CA SER A 229 -4.01 -14.45 -8.82
C SER A 229 -4.40 -12.98 -8.97
N VAL A 230 -4.45 -12.51 -10.21
CA VAL A 230 -4.95 -11.18 -10.56
C VAL A 230 -6.47 -11.25 -10.77
N GLY A 231 -7.17 -10.21 -10.37
CA GLY A 231 -8.61 -10.03 -10.53
C GLY A 231 -9.35 -9.93 -9.20
N LEU A 232 -10.58 -9.41 -9.28
CA LEU A 232 -11.54 -9.42 -8.19
C LEU A 232 -11.87 -10.85 -7.76
N GLN A 233 -11.60 -11.18 -6.50
CA GLN A 233 -11.97 -12.47 -5.92
C GLN A 233 -12.81 -12.26 -4.67
N GLU A 234 -14.04 -12.74 -4.74
CA GLU A 234 -14.98 -12.70 -3.64
C GLU A 234 -15.20 -14.11 -3.10
N ARG A 235 -14.88 -14.30 -1.82
CA ARG A 235 -15.21 -15.49 -1.04
C ARG A 235 -16.12 -15.07 0.12
N GLU A 236 -16.54 -16.04 0.93
CA GLU A 236 -17.44 -15.78 2.05
C GLU A 236 -16.84 -14.76 3.03
N PHE A 237 -15.62 -15.01 3.51
CA PHE A 237 -14.95 -14.19 4.54
C PHE A 237 -13.88 -13.25 3.99
N THR A 238 -13.53 -13.36 2.71
CA THR A 238 -12.41 -12.61 2.12
C THR A 238 -12.77 -11.96 0.79
N LEU A 239 -12.15 -10.81 0.54
CA LEU A 239 -12.25 -10.06 -0.70
C LEU A 239 -10.87 -9.60 -1.16
N SER A 240 -10.49 -9.90 -2.40
CA SER A 240 -9.25 -9.44 -3.02
C SER A 240 -9.58 -8.51 -4.17
N ILE A 241 -9.04 -7.29 -4.17
CA ILE A 241 -9.31 -6.26 -5.19
C ILE A 241 -8.09 -5.88 -6.04
N ASP A 242 -7.17 -6.83 -6.22
CA ASP A 242 -5.97 -6.65 -7.04
C ASP A 242 -6.25 -6.97 -8.52
N GLU A 243 -6.61 -5.96 -9.32
CA GLU A 243 -6.81 -6.09 -10.77
C GLU A 243 -5.51 -5.91 -11.58
N GLY A 244 -4.33 -5.85 -10.93
CA GLY A 244 -3.03 -5.87 -11.61
C GLY A 244 -2.54 -4.52 -12.14
N ALA A 245 -2.99 -3.39 -11.59
CA ALA A 245 -2.47 -2.06 -11.94
C ALA A 245 -0.93 -2.02 -11.89
N GLY A 246 -0.31 -1.32 -12.84
CA GLY A 246 1.16 -1.26 -12.97
C GLY A 246 1.83 -2.58 -13.43
N ARG A 247 1.04 -3.64 -13.68
CA ARG A 247 1.51 -4.95 -14.16
C ARG A 247 0.72 -5.42 -15.40
N GLY A 248 0.17 -4.48 -16.16
CA GLY A 248 -0.65 -4.73 -17.36
C GLY A 248 -2.14 -4.93 -17.10
N GLY A 249 -2.59 -4.82 -15.86
CA GLY A 249 -3.99 -4.85 -15.46
C GLY A 249 -4.59 -3.46 -15.20
N ARG A 250 -5.71 -3.42 -14.46
CA ARG A 250 -6.44 -2.19 -14.12
C ARG A 250 -6.30 -1.86 -12.64
N LEU A 251 -6.56 -0.61 -12.27
CA LEU A 251 -6.76 -0.24 -10.86
C LEU A 251 -8.25 -0.34 -10.52
N LEU A 252 -8.55 -1.01 -9.40
CA LEU A 252 -9.89 -1.19 -8.89
C LEU A 252 -10.06 -0.45 -7.55
N ALA A 253 -11.16 0.29 -7.46
CA ALA A 253 -11.70 0.77 -6.20
C ALA A 253 -13.11 0.21 -6.00
N VAL A 254 -13.42 -0.26 -4.80
CA VAL A 254 -14.75 -0.77 -4.43
C VAL A 254 -15.30 -0.01 -3.24
N ALA A 255 -16.59 0.30 -3.26
CA ALA A 255 -17.30 0.73 -2.06
C ALA A 255 -17.82 -0.51 -1.34
N ILE A 256 -17.46 -0.67 -0.08
CA ILE A 256 -17.89 -1.80 0.76
C ILE A 256 -18.96 -1.29 1.73
N GLY A 257 -20.11 -1.96 1.72
CA GLY A 257 -21.20 -1.69 2.65
C GLY A 257 -20.91 -2.23 4.05
N ARG A 258 -21.69 -1.79 5.04
CA ARG A 258 -21.64 -2.34 6.41
C ARG A 258 -21.86 -3.85 6.47
N ASP A 259 -22.53 -4.40 5.46
CA ASP A 259 -22.78 -5.82 5.35
C ASP A 259 -21.59 -6.61 4.78
N GLY A 260 -20.48 -5.94 4.48
CA GLY A 260 -19.27 -6.51 3.86
C GLY A 260 -19.36 -6.70 2.35
N LYS A 261 -20.51 -6.41 1.71
CA LYS A 261 -20.66 -6.61 0.26
C LYS A 261 -20.18 -5.40 -0.52
N ILE A 262 -19.83 -5.63 -1.78
CA ILE A 262 -19.53 -4.56 -2.73
C ILE A 262 -20.84 -3.83 -3.05
N ALA A 263 -20.89 -2.54 -2.71
CA ALA A 263 -22.00 -1.64 -3.01
C ALA A 263 -21.79 -0.87 -4.33
N ASP A 264 -20.53 -0.60 -4.71
CA ASP A 264 -20.17 0.09 -5.96
C ASP A 264 -18.74 -0.29 -6.37
N ARG A 265 -18.40 -0.09 -7.65
CA ARG A 265 -17.07 -0.37 -8.20
C ARG A 265 -16.64 0.69 -9.22
N ILE A 266 -15.34 1.00 -9.21
CA ILE A 266 -14.68 1.91 -10.12
C ILE A 266 -13.42 1.23 -10.62
N GLU A 267 -13.29 1.10 -11.94
CA GLU A 267 -12.09 0.62 -12.60
C GLU A 267 -11.43 1.80 -13.34
N SER A 268 -10.11 1.78 -13.52
CA SER A 268 -9.38 2.74 -14.35
C SER A 268 -9.84 2.69 -15.81
#